data_AF-A0A7I0AQE8-F1
#
_entry.id   AF-A0A7I0AQE8-F1
#
_cell.length_a   1.000
_cell.length_b   1.000
_cell.length_c   1.000
_cell.angle_alpha   90.00
_cell.angle_beta   90.00
_cell.angle_gamma   90.00
#
_symmetry.space_group_name_H-M   'P 1'
#
loop_
_entity.id
_entity.type
_entity.pdbx_description
1 polymer ?
#
loop_
_entity_poly.entity_id
_entity_poly.type
_entity_poly.pdbx_seq_one_letter_code
_entity_poly.pdbx_strand_id
1 'polypeptide(L)' 'MDLNSKLSELKYDYTRLQNDLEKRESLHQDIDPLFKQLENIEQEISYIRSKLNQQS' A
#
# COMPACT_ATOMS: atom_id res chain seq x y z
N MET A 1 -14.17 12.68 -3.64
CA MET A 1 -13.57 11.41 -3.19
C MET A 1 -12.92 11.68 -1.85
N ASP A 2 -13.45 11.09 -0.78
CA ASP A 2 -12.96 11.28 0.57
C ASP A 2 -11.58 10.63 0.75
N LEU A 3 -10.69 11.32 1.46
CA LEU A 3 -9.38 10.80 1.86
C LEU A 3 -9.51 9.48 2.62
N ASN A 4 -10.60 9.28 3.37
CA ASN A 4 -10.93 8.02 4.04
C ASN A 4 -11.23 6.87 3.06
N SER A 5 -11.90 7.15 1.94
CA SER A 5 -12.14 6.15 0.89
C SER A 5 -10.83 5.77 0.22
N LYS A 6 -10.01 6.76 -0.15
CA LYS A 6 -8.69 6.53 -0.77
C LYS A 6 -7.76 5.76 0.18
N LEU A 7 -7.81 6.05 1.48
CA LEU A 7 -7.07 5.29 2.51
C LEU A 7 -7.50 3.83 2.57
N SER A 8 -8.80 3.56 2.40
CA SER A 8 -9.34 2.20 2.43
C SER A 8 -8.96 1.42 1.18
N GLU A 9 -8.98 2.06 0.01
CA GLU A 9 -8.48 1.49 -1.25
C GLU A 9 -6.99 1.15 -1.15
N LEU A 10 -6.15 2.09 -0.69
CA LEU A 10 -4.71 1.86 -0.54
C LEU A 10 -4.40 0.71 0.41
N LYS A 11 -5.13 0.58 1.52
CA LYS A 11 -4.98 -0.58 2.44
C LYS A 11 -5.39 -1.90 1.80
N TYR A 12 -6.43 -1.88 0.98
CA TYR A 12 -6.86 -3.05 0.23
C TYR A 12 -5.79 -3.48 -0.78
N ASP A 13 -5.27 -2.53 -1.57
CA ASP A 13 -4.19 -2.80 -2.51
C ASP A 13 -2.90 -3.25 -1.81
N TYR A 14 -2.56 -2.66 -0.66
CA TYR A 14 -1.42 -3.09 0.15
C TYR A 14 -1.55 -4.57 0.56
N THR A 15 -2.70 -4.96 1.10
CA THR A 15 -2.95 -6.35 1.53
C THR A 15 -2.91 -7.32 0.36
N ARG A 16 -3.43 -6.90 -0.80
CA ARG A 16 -3.40 -7.68 -2.03
C ARG A 16 -1.98 -7.85 -2.57
N LEU A 17 -1.19 -6.79 -2.61
CA LEU A 17 0.22 -6.83 -3.03
C LEU A 17 1.08 -7.67 -2.07
N GLN A 18 0.80 -7.66 -0.77
CA GLN A 18 1.44 -8.55 0.19
C GLN A 18 1.19 -10.03 -0.15
N ASN A 19 -0.06 -10.39 -0.46
CA ASN A 19 -0.39 -11.75 -0.88
C ASN A 19 0.31 -12.13 -2.20
N ASP A 20 0.44 -11.18 -3.13
CA ASP A 20 1.15 -11.40 -4.40
C ASP A 20 2.66 -11.54 -4.20
N LEU A 21 3.22 -10.79 -3.24
CA LEU A 21 4.61 -10.88 -2.81
C LEU A 21 4.92 -12.26 -2.21
N GLU A 22 4.12 -12.73 -1.24
CA GLU A 22 4.27 -14.08 -0.66
C GLU A 22 4.26 -15.18 -1.72
N LYS A 23 3.38 -15.07 -2.72
CA LYS A 23 3.33 -16.02 -3.85
C LYS A 23 4.58 -15.95 -4.70
N ARG A 24 5.07 -14.75 -5.01
CA ARG A 24 6.30 -14.57 -5.82
C ARG A 24 7.55 -15.03 -5.08
N GLU A 25 7.64 -14.76 -3.78
CA GLU A 25 8.68 -15.31 -2.91
C GLU A 25 8.67 -16.84 -2.95
N SER A 26 7.49 -17.45 -2.83
CA SER A 26 7.32 -18.90 -2.92
C SER A 26 7.73 -19.47 -4.30
N LEU A 27 7.59 -18.67 -5.37
CA LEU A 27 7.98 -19.04 -6.73
C LEU A 27 9.45 -18.68 -7.04
N HIS A 28 10.22 -18.20 -6.06
CA HIS A 28 11.58 -17.68 -6.24
C HIS A 28 11.69 -16.63 -7.36
N GLN A 29 10.63 -15.84 -7.54
CA GLN A 29 10.59 -14.76 -8.51
C GLN A 29 11.11 -13.45 -7.88
N ASP A 30 11.46 -12.51 -8.75
CA ASP A 30 11.87 -11.17 -8.34
C ASP A 30 10.73 -10.43 -7.63
N ILE A 31 10.96 -10.12 -6.34
CA ILE A 31 9.99 -9.46 -5.46
C ILE A 31 10.29 -7.97 -5.26
N ASP A 32 11.48 -7.52 -5.66
CA ASP A 32 11.95 -6.14 -5.61
C ASP A 32 10.91 -5.12 -6.13
N PRO A 33 10.26 -5.32 -7.29
CA PRO A 33 9.25 -4.39 -7.79
C PRO A 33 7.96 -4.40 -6.97
N LEU A 34 7.60 -5.51 -6.31
CA LEU A 34 6.44 -5.54 -5.42
C LEU A 34 6.76 -4.87 -4.08
N PHE A 35 7.98 -5.06 -3.58
CA PHE A 35 8.44 -4.40 -2.36
C PHE A 35 8.43 -2.88 -2.50
N LYS A 36 8.93 -2.36 -3.63
CA LYS A 36 8.83 -0.92 -3.96
C LYS A 36 7.38 -0.43 -4.06
N GLN A 37 6.47 -1.24 -4.58
CA GLN A 37 5.06 -0.86 -4.65
C GLN A 37 4.41 -0.81 -3.27
N LEU A 38 4.69 -1.78 -2.40
CA LEU A 38 4.25 -1.77 -1.01
C LEU A 38 4.75 -0.53 -0.27
N GLU A 39 6.04 -0.20 -0.43
CA GLU A 39 6.64 1.00 0.20
C GLU A 39 5.97 2.29 -0.29
N ASN A 40 5.70 2.42 -1.59
CA ASN A 40 4.97 3.58 -2.14
C ASN A 40 3.55 3.70 -1.58
N ILE A 41 2.84 2.57 -1.45
CA ILE A 41 1.50 2.56 -0.87
C ILE A 41 1.54 2.97 0.60
N GLU A 42 2.53 2.50 1.37
CA GLU A 42 2.73 2.93 2.76
C GLU A 42 2.99 4.44 2.86
N GLN A 43 3.82 4.99 1.97
CA GLN A 43 4.06 6.43 1.90
C GLN A 43 2.77 7.21 1.58
N GLU A 44 1.97 6.75 0.62
CA GLU A 44 0.66 7.37 0.31
C GLU A 44 -0.31 7.29 1.50
N ILE A 45 -0.39 6.14 2.18
CA ILE A 45 -1.22 5.96 3.39
C ILE A 45 -0.81 6.95 4.48
N SER A 46 0.50 7.09 4.72
CA SER A 46 1.05 8.01 5.71
C SER A 46 0.76 9.47 5.35
N TYR A 47 0.94 9.83 4.07
CA TYR A 47 0.63 11.15 3.55
C TYR A 47 -0.86 11.50 3.71
N ILE A 48 -1.76 10.60 3.32
CA ILE A 48 -3.20 10.78 3.45
C ILE A 48 -3.63 10.89 4.92
N ARG A 49 -3.05 10.06 5.80
CA ARG A 49 -3.26 10.17 7.26
C ARG A 49 -2.81 11.52 7.80
N SER A 50 -1.64 12.00 7.37
CA SER A 50 -1.13 13.31 7.78
C SER A 50 -2.05 14.43 7.32
N LYS A 51 -2.53 14.38 6.07
CA LYS A 51 -3.53 15.32 5.52
C LYS A 51 -4.83 15.31 6.32
N LEU A 52 -5.37 14.13 6.62
CA LEU A 52 -6.57 13.97 7.46
C LEU A 52 -6.39 14.59 8.85
N ASN A 53 -5.22 14.38 9.45
CA ASN A 53 -4.90 14.92 10.77
C ASN A 53 -4.67 16.45 10.75
N GLN A 54 -4.12 17.00 9.66
CA GLN A 54 -3.96 18.46 9.48
C GLN A 54 -5.28 19.18 9.18
N GLN A 55 -6.28 18.46 8.66
CA GLN A 55 -7.62 18.99 8.38
C GLN A 55 -8.58 18.86 9.57
N SER A 56 -8.15 18.28 10.68
CA SER A 56 -8.94 18.08 11.92
C SER A 56 -8.73 19.21 12.93
#